data_AF-A0A8H5EBR3-F1
#
_entry.id   AF-A0A8H5EBR3-F1
#
_cell.length_a   1.000
_cell.length_b   1.000
_cell.length_c   1.000
_cell.angle_alpha   90.00
_cell.angle_beta   90.00
_cell.angle_gamma   90.00
#
_symmetry.space_group_name_H-M   'P 1'
#
loop_
_entity.id
_entity.type
_entity.pdbx_description
1 polymer ?
#
loop_
_entity_poly.entity_id
_entity_poly.type
_entity_poly.pdbx_seq_one_letter_code
_entity_poly.pdbx_strand_id
1 'polypeptide(L)'
;MPLPEPRELTPRVCELATCGEADIALLKRCSSCKAVYYCGASHQTADRSHHKNGCTVVKKARKAVEKEEQELRDHPGDMFMPPNIFENGVGHFWGIHETRAYMRARYHMVDVLLQVYGAPGGKIDAVQEALDHLLDMLHLCRGDNMGVRDLVPHLYIRLDRDQEAYDFVKWYATTGSESKYDWGDMDQPYLDIRNADVLEEPLETWSNGKYLSLGHAAAVTLIKVRILLDLQSAQNTARALNGTIPPEIVGLIRSELVGSAVASRSDILLGSTEHLSKLIKKVKGQIVKLYRSVNEYNPHFWRLMLSSPVSAASQRPGMYSHETKEEACLMIGYCLASWVETPGAFQLMKDLSQTV
;
A
#
# COMPACT_ATOMS: atom_id res chain seq x y z
N MET A 1 -10.01 22.08 8.70
CA MET A 1 -10.10 21.80 7.25
C MET A 1 -11.08 20.65 7.03
N PRO A 2 -11.81 20.62 5.92
CA PRO A 2 -12.60 19.45 5.54
C PRO A 2 -11.67 18.22 5.38
N LEU A 3 -12.23 17.03 5.60
CA LEU A 3 -11.52 15.78 5.31
C LEU A 3 -11.23 15.66 3.81
N PRO A 4 -10.19 14.90 3.42
CA PRO A 4 -10.00 14.54 2.01
C PRO A 4 -11.23 13.78 1.49
N GLU A 5 -11.68 14.11 0.29
CA GLU A 5 -12.74 13.36 -0.39
C GLU A 5 -12.21 12.00 -0.87
N PRO A 6 -13.00 10.91 -0.77
CA PRO A 6 -12.60 9.62 -1.30
C PRO A 6 -12.36 9.65 -2.81
N ARG A 7 -11.35 8.90 -3.26
CA ARG A 7 -11.02 8.77 -4.68
C ARG A 7 -10.68 7.32 -4.98
N GLU A 8 -11.18 6.79 -6.07
CA GLU A 8 -10.78 5.46 -6.54
C GLU A 8 -9.59 5.58 -7.49
N LEU A 9 -8.73 4.56 -7.53
CA LEU A 9 -7.66 4.51 -8.52
C LEU A 9 -8.26 4.52 -9.92
N THR A 10 -7.70 5.37 -10.78
CA THR A 10 -8.09 5.42 -12.18
C THR A 10 -7.59 4.15 -12.89
N PRO A 11 -8.48 3.36 -13.52
CA PRO A 11 -8.09 2.16 -14.25
C PRO A 11 -7.27 2.51 -15.49
N ARG A 12 -6.70 1.49 -16.14
CA ARG A 12 -5.99 1.67 -17.42
C ARG A 12 -6.97 2.10 -18.50
N VAL A 13 -6.93 3.38 -18.84
CA VAL A 13 -7.76 4.00 -19.88
C VAL A 13 -6.93 5.01 -20.70
N CYS A 14 -7.48 5.46 -21.81
CA CYS A 14 -6.92 6.57 -22.56
C CYS A 14 -6.91 7.85 -21.70
N GLU A 15 -5.74 8.51 -21.58
CA GLU A 15 -5.60 9.71 -20.74
C GLU A 15 -6.42 10.91 -21.19
N LEU A 16 -6.74 10.98 -22.48
CA LEU A 16 -7.62 12.03 -22.98
C LEU A 16 -9.01 11.84 -22.38
N ALA A 17 -9.39 12.73 -21.45
CA ALA A 17 -10.61 12.64 -20.64
C ALA A 17 -11.91 12.50 -21.47
N THR A 18 -11.94 13.01 -22.71
CA THR A 18 -13.10 12.93 -23.60
C THR A 18 -13.21 11.60 -24.35
N CYS A 19 -12.20 10.72 -24.28
CA CYS A 19 -12.17 9.46 -25.01
C CYS A 19 -12.84 8.32 -24.24
N GLY A 20 -12.43 8.08 -23.00
CA GLY A 20 -12.95 6.99 -22.17
C GLY A 20 -12.61 5.56 -22.63
N GLU A 21 -11.78 5.38 -23.67
CA GLU A 21 -11.41 4.04 -24.15
C GLU A 21 -10.63 3.27 -23.08
N ALA A 22 -11.04 2.03 -22.85
CA ALA A 22 -10.54 1.15 -21.80
C ALA A 22 -10.09 -0.22 -22.34
N ASP A 23 -10.32 -0.52 -23.63
CA ASP A 23 -9.82 -1.74 -24.24
C ASP A 23 -8.29 -1.74 -24.31
N ILE A 24 -7.67 -2.61 -23.50
CA ILE A 24 -6.23 -2.75 -23.36
C ILE A 24 -5.56 -3.05 -24.72
N ALA A 25 -6.24 -3.75 -25.63
CA ALA A 25 -5.70 -4.07 -26.95
C ALA A 25 -5.55 -2.83 -27.86
N LEU A 26 -6.33 -1.78 -27.60
CA LEU A 26 -6.32 -0.53 -28.36
C LEU A 26 -5.39 0.53 -27.75
N LEU A 27 -5.01 0.36 -26.49
CA LEU A 27 -4.23 1.31 -25.74
C LEU A 27 -2.71 1.15 -26.00
N LYS A 28 -2.09 2.26 -26.36
CA LYS A 28 -0.64 2.38 -26.58
C LYS A 28 -0.01 3.14 -25.42
N ARG A 29 0.97 2.51 -24.78
CA ARG A 29 1.74 3.11 -23.68
C ARG A 29 2.60 4.26 -24.19
N CYS A 30 2.66 5.37 -23.46
CA CYS A 30 3.58 6.46 -23.77
C CYS A 30 5.03 5.94 -23.76
N SER A 31 5.72 6.03 -24.90
CA SER A 31 7.08 5.49 -25.05
C SER A 31 8.13 6.18 -24.19
N SER A 32 7.85 7.38 -23.68
CA SER A 32 8.78 8.17 -22.87
C SER A 32 8.69 7.85 -21.38
N CYS A 33 7.55 8.13 -20.74
CA CYS A 33 7.41 7.87 -19.29
C CYS A 33 7.03 6.42 -18.99
N LYS A 34 6.40 5.73 -19.95
CA LYS A 34 5.80 4.42 -19.76
C LYS A 34 4.78 4.40 -18.61
N ALA A 35 4.13 5.49 -18.24
CA ALA A 35 3.21 5.52 -17.09
C ALA A 35 1.74 5.76 -17.46
N VAL A 36 1.46 6.06 -18.73
CA VAL A 36 0.11 6.40 -19.21
C VAL A 36 -0.15 5.84 -20.60
N TYR A 37 -1.42 5.86 -21.03
CA TYR A 37 -1.89 5.19 -22.24
C TYR A 37 -2.78 6.07 -23.13
N TYR A 38 -2.73 5.82 -24.44
CA TYR A 38 -3.51 6.52 -25.44
C TYR A 38 -3.97 5.56 -26.54
N CYS A 39 -5.15 5.78 -27.13
CA CYS A 39 -5.60 5.03 -28.31
C CYS A 39 -4.69 5.23 -29.53
N GLY A 40 -4.04 6.39 -29.60
CA GLY A 40 -3.19 6.76 -30.72
C GLY A 40 -2.52 8.12 -30.57
N ALA A 41 -1.75 8.49 -31.60
CA ALA A 41 -0.92 9.69 -31.59
C ALA A 41 -1.72 11.00 -31.50
N SER A 42 -2.97 11.01 -31.99
CA SER A 42 -3.88 12.17 -31.90
C SER A 42 -4.18 12.52 -30.44
N HIS A 43 -4.59 11.54 -29.64
CA HIS A 43 -4.93 11.73 -28.23
C HIS A 43 -3.69 12.07 -27.39
N GLN A 44 -2.55 11.45 -27.69
CA GLN A 44 -1.28 11.82 -27.05
C GLN A 44 -0.88 13.27 -27.34
N THR A 45 -1.13 13.74 -28.57
CA THR A 45 -0.83 15.13 -28.95
C THR A 45 -1.79 16.11 -28.27
N ALA A 46 -3.07 15.76 -28.17
CA ALA A 46 -4.08 16.57 -27.50
C ALA A 46 -3.79 16.71 -25.99
N ASP A 47 -3.36 15.64 -25.32
CA ASP A 47 -3.02 15.64 -23.90
C ASP A 47 -1.62 16.22 -23.58
N ARG A 48 -0.84 16.56 -24.61
CA ARG A 48 0.58 16.92 -24.46
C ARG A 48 0.82 18.05 -23.46
N SER A 49 -0.04 19.06 -23.40
CA SER A 49 0.10 20.20 -22.47
C SER A 49 0.00 19.77 -21.00
N HIS A 50 -0.90 18.85 -20.67
CA HIS A 50 -1.10 18.33 -19.31
C HIS A 50 -0.07 17.24 -18.98
N HIS A 51 0.30 16.43 -19.96
CA HIS A 51 1.20 15.30 -19.79
C HIS A 51 2.69 15.65 -19.71
N LYS A 52 3.16 16.65 -20.48
CA LYS A 52 4.59 16.89 -20.78
C LYS A 52 5.47 16.99 -19.53
N ASN A 53 5.03 17.73 -18.52
CA ASN A 53 5.85 17.97 -17.32
C ASN A 53 6.03 16.68 -16.52
N GLY A 54 4.91 16.01 -16.18
CA GLY A 54 4.96 14.71 -15.50
C GLY A 54 5.73 13.65 -16.29
N CYS A 55 5.51 13.60 -17.61
CA CYS A 55 6.21 12.69 -18.50
C CYS A 55 7.73 12.88 -18.44
N THR A 56 8.19 14.12 -18.41
CA THR A 56 9.62 14.45 -18.42
C THR A 56 10.29 14.01 -17.13
N VAL A 57 9.65 14.25 -15.98
CA VAL A 57 10.18 13.88 -14.67
C VAL A 57 10.26 12.35 -14.54
N VAL A 58 9.17 11.63 -14.86
CA VAL A 58 9.15 10.16 -14.80
C VAL A 58 10.15 9.55 -15.79
N LYS A 59 10.24 10.07 -17.03
CA LYS A 59 11.25 9.63 -18.00
C LYS A 59 12.68 9.78 -17.46
N LYS A 60 12.97 10.89 -16.79
CA LYS A 60 14.30 11.14 -16.21
C LYS A 60 14.62 10.15 -15.09
N ALA A 61 13.68 9.92 -14.18
CA ALA A 61 13.84 8.95 -13.09
C ALA A 61 14.05 7.53 -13.65
N ARG A 62 13.25 7.12 -14.64
CA ARG A 62 13.40 5.82 -15.30
C ARG A 62 14.77 5.65 -15.94
N LYS A 63 15.24 6.65 -16.69
CA LYS A 63 16.57 6.63 -17.30
C LYS A 63 17.70 6.54 -16.27
N ALA A 64 17.52 7.13 -15.09
CA ALA A 64 18.50 7.00 -14.01
C ALA A 64 18.56 5.54 -13.52
N VAL A 65 17.41 4.89 -13.29
CA VAL A 65 17.38 3.46 -12.93
C VAL A 65 18.03 2.61 -14.02
N GLU A 66 17.63 2.80 -15.29
CA GLU A 66 18.17 2.05 -16.44
C GLU A 66 19.69 2.22 -16.56
N LYS A 67 20.21 3.42 -16.30
CA LYS A 67 21.65 3.71 -16.34
C LYS A 67 22.39 2.98 -15.22
N GLU A 68 21.95 3.14 -13.96
CA GLU A 68 22.61 2.51 -12.82
C GLU A 68 22.54 0.97 -12.92
N GLU A 69 21.42 0.43 -13.44
CA GLU A 69 21.30 -1.01 -13.70
C GLU A 69 22.32 -1.48 -14.74
N GLN A 70 22.43 -0.76 -15.87
CA GLN A 70 23.36 -1.11 -16.93
C GLN A 70 24.82 -1.04 -16.46
N GLU A 71 25.19 0.00 -15.71
CA GLU A 71 26.53 0.12 -15.12
C GLU A 71 26.85 -1.06 -14.18
N LEU A 72 25.87 -1.52 -13.39
CA LEU A 72 26.03 -2.70 -12.55
C LEU A 72 26.11 -4.02 -13.34
N ARG A 73 25.37 -4.15 -14.46
CA ARG A 73 25.42 -5.33 -15.33
C ARG A 73 26.72 -5.44 -16.12
N ASP A 74 27.26 -4.30 -16.55
CA ASP A 74 28.50 -4.23 -17.32
C ASP A 74 29.75 -4.36 -16.44
N HIS A 75 29.60 -4.28 -15.10
CA HIS A 75 30.71 -4.39 -14.17
C HIS A 75 31.27 -5.82 -14.17
N PRO A 76 32.56 -6.03 -14.48
CA PRO A 76 33.16 -7.38 -14.57
C PRO A 76 33.36 -8.06 -13.21
N GLY A 77 33.09 -7.36 -12.10
CA GLY A 77 33.44 -7.75 -10.75
C GLY A 77 34.86 -7.31 -10.36
N ASP A 78 35.11 -7.15 -9.07
CA ASP A 78 36.40 -6.80 -8.50
C ASP A 78 36.55 -7.30 -7.04
N MET A 79 37.50 -6.74 -6.28
CA MET A 79 37.75 -7.10 -4.89
C MET A 79 36.57 -6.81 -3.95
N PHE A 80 35.71 -5.84 -4.28
CA PHE A 80 34.62 -5.33 -3.45
C PHE A 80 33.24 -5.68 -4.00
N MET A 81 33.13 -6.00 -5.29
CA MET A 81 31.88 -6.38 -5.96
C MET A 81 32.02 -7.73 -6.68
N PRO A 82 31.15 -8.72 -6.42
CA PRO A 82 31.15 -9.95 -7.19
C PRO A 82 30.71 -9.70 -8.65
N PRO A 83 31.19 -10.50 -9.62
CA PRO A 83 30.65 -10.48 -10.99
C PRO A 83 29.17 -10.88 -10.99
N ASN A 84 28.40 -10.47 -12.00
CA ASN A 84 26.96 -10.79 -12.10
C ASN A 84 26.22 -10.44 -10.79
N ILE A 85 26.27 -9.16 -10.42
CA ILE A 85 25.86 -8.66 -9.10
C ILE A 85 24.39 -8.95 -8.77
N PHE A 86 23.52 -9.05 -9.78
CA PHE A 86 22.10 -9.36 -9.62
C PHE A 86 21.82 -10.83 -9.33
N GLU A 87 22.81 -11.69 -9.50
CA GLU A 87 22.75 -13.11 -9.20
C GLU A 87 23.55 -13.42 -7.92
N ASN A 88 24.73 -12.83 -7.80
CA ASN A 88 25.69 -13.16 -6.74
C ASN A 88 25.67 -12.18 -5.54
N GLY A 89 24.98 -11.04 -5.66
CA GLY A 89 24.91 -10.02 -4.61
C GLY A 89 23.57 -9.94 -3.88
N VAL A 90 22.55 -10.71 -4.31
CA VAL A 90 21.19 -10.67 -3.75
C VAL A 90 21.22 -11.01 -2.27
N GLY A 91 20.44 -10.29 -1.45
CA GLY A 91 20.46 -10.36 0.01
C GLY A 91 21.49 -9.40 0.64
N HIS A 92 22.53 -9.03 -0.11
CA HIS A 92 23.64 -8.21 0.38
C HIS A 92 23.79 -6.87 -0.37
N PHE A 93 22.83 -6.49 -1.22
CA PHE A 93 22.93 -5.29 -2.07
C PHE A 93 23.23 -4.00 -1.30
N TRP A 94 22.80 -3.85 -0.04
CA TRP A 94 23.12 -2.63 0.70
C TRP A 94 24.54 -2.61 1.28
N GLY A 95 25.11 -3.79 1.55
CA GLY A 95 26.48 -3.94 2.03
C GLY A 95 27.51 -3.57 0.97
N ILE A 96 27.18 -3.78 -0.30
CA ILE A 96 27.99 -3.44 -1.46
C ILE A 96 27.79 -1.95 -1.78
N HIS A 97 28.87 -1.19 -1.91
CA HIS A 97 28.78 0.28 -1.91
C HIS A 97 28.21 0.81 -3.24
N GLU A 98 28.62 0.19 -4.34
CA GLU A 98 28.32 0.56 -5.72
C GLU A 98 26.83 0.37 -6.06
N THR A 99 26.21 -0.68 -5.53
CA THR A 99 24.78 -1.00 -5.70
C THR A 99 23.83 -0.01 -5.01
N ARG A 100 24.34 0.81 -4.07
CA ARG A 100 23.50 1.79 -3.35
C ARG A 100 22.98 2.90 -4.26
N ALA A 101 23.69 3.23 -5.34
CA ALA A 101 23.22 4.24 -6.29
C ALA A 101 21.98 3.74 -7.04
N TYR A 102 22.00 2.49 -7.50
CA TYR A 102 20.84 1.81 -8.09
C TYR A 102 19.64 1.70 -7.13
N MET A 103 19.86 1.27 -5.88
CA MET A 103 18.78 1.18 -4.88
C MET A 103 18.12 2.55 -4.63
N ARG A 104 18.92 3.62 -4.55
CA ARG A 104 18.42 4.99 -4.42
C ARG A 104 17.70 5.48 -5.67
N ALA A 105 18.18 5.12 -6.86
CA ALA A 105 17.50 5.44 -8.11
C ALA A 105 16.13 4.76 -8.20
N ARG A 106 16.01 3.49 -7.78
CA ARG A 106 14.72 2.77 -7.70
C ARG A 106 13.74 3.44 -6.74
N TYR A 107 14.19 3.79 -5.53
CA TYR A 107 13.33 4.51 -4.60
C TYR A 107 12.90 5.88 -5.13
N HIS A 108 13.80 6.61 -5.79
CA HIS A 108 13.46 7.88 -6.45
C HIS A 108 12.43 7.68 -7.56
N MET A 109 12.50 6.59 -8.32
CA MET A 109 11.49 6.23 -9.32
C MET A 109 10.11 6.00 -8.69
N VAL A 110 10.05 5.24 -7.59
CA VAL A 110 8.81 5.04 -6.80
C VAL A 110 8.22 6.38 -6.37
N ASP A 111 9.05 7.24 -5.78
CA ASP A 111 8.64 8.54 -5.28
C ASP A 111 8.05 9.43 -6.39
N VAL A 112 8.73 9.47 -7.53
CA VAL A 112 8.29 10.23 -8.72
C VAL A 112 7.01 9.65 -9.32
N LEU A 113 6.90 8.33 -9.44
CA LEU A 113 5.69 7.66 -9.94
C LEU A 113 4.48 8.00 -9.07
N LEU A 114 4.61 7.85 -7.76
CA LEU A 114 3.52 8.11 -6.81
C LEU A 114 3.14 9.59 -6.75
N GLN A 115 4.08 10.53 -6.90
CA GLN A 115 3.74 11.96 -6.91
C GLN A 115 3.08 12.41 -8.21
N VAL A 116 3.54 11.89 -9.36
CA VAL A 116 3.10 12.39 -10.67
C VAL A 116 1.84 11.69 -11.16
N TYR A 117 1.80 10.36 -11.05
CA TYR A 117 0.70 9.55 -11.59
C TYR A 117 -0.01 8.71 -10.53
N GLY A 118 0.62 8.41 -9.40
CA GLY A 118 0.07 7.57 -8.34
C GLY A 118 -0.43 8.32 -7.10
N ALA A 119 -0.80 9.61 -7.21
CA ALA A 119 -1.38 10.37 -6.10
C ALA A 119 -2.74 9.75 -5.66
N PRO A 120 -3.41 10.20 -4.59
CA PRO A 120 -4.73 9.68 -4.24
C PRO A 120 -5.73 9.77 -5.41
N GLY A 121 -6.26 8.63 -5.84
CA GLY A 121 -7.10 8.49 -7.04
C GLY A 121 -6.33 8.40 -8.37
N GLY A 122 -5.01 8.25 -8.29
CA GLY A 122 -4.10 8.19 -9.44
C GLY A 122 -4.22 6.90 -10.25
N LYS A 123 -3.28 6.68 -11.15
CA LYS A 123 -3.26 5.57 -12.10
C LYS A 123 -2.91 4.26 -11.40
N ILE A 124 -3.75 3.24 -11.57
CA ILE A 124 -3.54 1.92 -10.98
C ILE A 124 -2.20 1.30 -11.39
N ASP A 125 -1.82 1.43 -12.66
CA ASP A 125 -0.55 0.91 -13.18
C ASP A 125 0.68 1.60 -12.57
N ALA A 126 0.58 2.88 -12.20
CA ALA A 126 1.68 3.58 -11.54
C ALA A 126 1.85 3.12 -10.09
N VAL A 127 0.75 2.80 -9.40
CA VAL A 127 0.76 2.22 -8.06
C VAL A 127 1.33 0.80 -8.09
N GLN A 128 0.93 -0.01 -9.09
CA GLN A 128 1.47 -1.36 -9.30
C GLN A 128 2.97 -1.31 -9.61
N GLU A 129 3.41 -0.46 -10.54
CA GLU A 129 4.84 -0.33 -10.88
C GLU A 129 5.67 0.15 -9.67
N ALA A 130 5.13 1.04 -8.86
CA ALA A 130 5.76 1.46 -7.61
C ALA A 130 5.90 0.29 -6.62
N LEU A 131 4.86 -0.53 -6.46
CA LEU A 131 4.91 -1.73 -5.63
C LEU A 131 5.97 -2.73 -6.13
N ASP A 132 6.00 -2.99 -7.44
CA ASP A 132 6.98 -3.91 -8.05
C ASP A 132 8.42 -3.45 -7.76
N HIS A 133 8.70 -2.15 -7.90
CA HIS A 133 10.01 -1.60 -7.56
C HIS A 133 10.39 -1.82 -6.09
N LEU A 134 9.45 -1.64 -5.15
CA LEU A 134 9.71 -1.83 -3.72
C LEU A 134 9.92 -3.31 -3.37
N LEU A 135 9.15 -4.22 -3.97
CA LEU A 135 9.32 -5.66 -3.77
C LEU A 135 10.65 -6.16 -4.33
N ASP A 136 11.06 -5.68 -5.51
CA ASP A 136 12.40 -5.95 -6.06
C ASP A 136 13.50 -5.44 -5.12
N MET A 137 13.35 -4.22 -4.57
CA MET A 137 14.32 -3.67 -3.62
C MET A 137 14.44 -4.55 -2.36
N LEU A 138 13.31 -5.02 -1.84
CA LEU A 138 13.27 -5.93 -0.69
C LEU A 138 13.86 -7.31 -1.02
N HIS A 139 13.69 -7.80 -2.24
CA HIS A 139 14.36 -9.03 -2.69
C HIS A 139 15.88 -8.87 -2.73
N LEU A 140 16.36 -7.75 -3.26
CA LEU A 140 17.79 -7.44 -3.33
C LEU A 140 18.40 -7.19 -1.95
N CYS A 141 17.62 -6.65 -1.01
CA CYS A 141 18.03 -6.35 0.36
C CYS A 141 16.90 -6.63 1.34
N ARG A 142 16.78 -7.89 1.80
CA ARG A 142 15.71 -8.30 2.74
C ARG A 142 15.77 -7.55 4.07
N GLY A 143 16.99 -7.19 4.50
CA GLY A 143 17.24 -6.39 5.71
C GLY A 143 16.70 -4.96 5.67
N ASP A 144 16.22 -4.50 4.50
CA ASP A 144 15.51 -3.24 4.30
C ASP A 144 16.18 -2.01 4.92
N ASN A 145 17.46 -1.79 4.58
CA ASN A 145 18.22 -0.66 5.10
C ASN A 145 17.67 0.72 4.65
N MET A 146 16.78 0.76 3.66
CA MET A 146 16.12 1.97 3.20
C MET A 146 14.73 2.18 3.82
N GLY A 147 14.23 1.24 4.61
CA GLY A 147 12.93 1.33 5.27
C GLY A 147 11.74 1.34 4.31
N VAL A 148 11.85 0.66 3.16
CA VAL A 148 10.80 0.66 2.14
C VAL A 148 9.60 -0.22 2.52
N ARG A 149 9.77 -1.16 3.46
CA ARG A 149 8.70 -2.08 3.91
C ARG A 149 7.52 -1.39 4.56
N ASP A 150 7.68 -0.17 5.07
CA ASP A 150 6.58 0.59 5.68
C ASP A 150 5.61 1.14 4.63
N LEU A 151 6.04 1.31 3.37
CA LEU A 151 5.19 1.79 2.27
C LEU A 151 4.43 0.65 1.57
N VAL A 152 5.05 -0.53 1.45
CA VAL A 152 4.53 -1.68 0.70
C VAL A 152 3.08 -2.08 1.05
N PRO A 153 2.68 -2.28 2.32
CA PRO A 153 1.33 -2.74 2.62
C PRO A 153 0.27 -1.70 2.24
N HIS A 154 0.61 -0.41 2.25
CA HIS A 154 -0.30 0.63 1.79
C HIS A 154 -0.53 0.56 0.29
N LEU A 155 0.48 0.23 -0.52
CA LEU A 155 0.29 0.06 -1.96
C LEU A 155 -0.55 -1.19 -2.28
N TYR A 156 -0.38 -2.29 -1.55
CA TYR A 156 -1.27 -3.45 -1.67
C TYR A 156 -2.74 -3.07 -1.38
N ILE A 157 -3.00 -2.34 -0.29
CA ILE A 157 -4.36 -1.88 0.06
C ILE A 157 -4.97 -1.04 -1.08
N ARG A 158 -4.21 -0.10 -1.65
CA ARG A 158 -4.66 0.74 -2.77
C ARG A 158 -5.04 -0.06 -4.01
N LEU A 159 -4.36 -1.18 -4.24
CA LEU A 159 -4.63 -2.11 -5.35
C LEU A 159 -5.76 -3.10 -5.05
N ASP A 160 -6.48 -2.92 -3.95
CA ASP A 160 -7.50 -3.85 -3.43
C ASP A 160 -6.95 -5.26 -3.19
N ARG A 161 -5.73 -5.34 -2.65
CA ARG A 161 -5.01 -6.57 -2.30
C ARG A 161 -4.82 -6.68 -0.79
N ASP A 162 -5.92 -6.61 -0.06
CA ASP A 162 -5.91 -6.55 1.42
C ASP A 162 -5.32 -7.81 2.06
N GLN A 163 -5.56 -8.99 1.45
CA GLN A 163 -5.03 -10.25 1.95
C GLN A 163 -3.50 -10.28 1.84
N GLU A 164 -2.93 -9.89 0.69
CA GLU A 164 -1.48 -9.81 0.55
C GLU A 164 -0.86 -8.72 1.42
N ALA A 165 -1.55 -7.59 1.61
CA ALA A 165 -1.12 -6.58 2.57
C ALA A 165 -1.01 -7.16 3.98
N TYR A 166 -2.02 -7.93 4.41
CA TYR A 166 -2.06 -8.57 5.72
C TYR A 166 -1.00 -9.66 5.87
N ASP A 167 -0.87 -10.54 4.88
CA ASP A 167 0.13 -11.60 4.85
C ASP A 167 1.56 -11.02 4.94
N PHE A 168 1.81 -9.93 4.21
CA PHE A 168 3.08 -9.21 4.22
C PHE A 168 3.43 -8.66 5.62
N VAL A 169 2.52 -7.89 6.24
CA VAL A 169 2.80 -7.32 7.57
C VAL A 169 2.86 -8.40 8.64
N LYS A 170 2.08 -9.48 8.51
CA LYS A 170 2.12 -10.62 9.44
C LYS A 170 3.47 -11.32 9.39
N TRP A 171 4.04 -11.51 8.20
CA TRP A 171 5.35 -12.13 8.06
C TRP A 171 6.43 -11.33 8.82
N TYR A 172 6.45 -10.00 8.63
CA TYR A 172 7.37 -9.13 9.37
C TYR A 172 7.11 -9.11 10.88
N ALA A 173 5.86 -9.24 11.31
CA ALA A 173 5.47 -9.27 12.72
C ALA A 173 5.70 -10.63 13.40
N THR A 174 6.07 -11.66 12.63
CA THR A 174 6.30 -13.03 13.12
C THR A 174 7.71 -13.47 12.73
N THR A 175 7.88 -14.20 11.62
CA THR A 175 9.18 -14.72 11.16
C THR A 175 10.23 -13.63 11.02
N GLY A 176 9.88 -12.49 10.41
CA GLY A 176 10.79 -11.35 10.26
C GLY A 176 11.11 -10.61 11.58
N SER A 177 10.45 -10.96 12.69
CA SER A 177 10.75 -10.41 14.02
C SER A 177 11.61 -11.36 14.87
N GLU A 178 11.92 -12.55 14.36
CA GLU A 178 12.76 -13.52 15.08
C GLU A 178 14.21 -13.01 15.16
N SER A 179 14.77 -12.99 16.37
CA SER A 179 16.11 -12.46 16.62
C SER A 179 17.25 -13.21 15.92
N LYS A 180 16.98 -14.42 15.43
CA LYS A 180 17.93 -15.29 14.75
C LYS A 180 17.74 -15.34 13.24
N TYR A 181 16.75 -14.62 12.68
CA TYR A 181 16.52 -14.59 11.25
C TYR A 181 17.72 -13.97 10.52
N ASP A 182 18.27 -14.67 9.53
CA ASP A 182 19.40 -14.16 8.74
C ASP A 182 18.88 -13.49 7.47
N TRP A 183 18.92 -12.17 7.45
CA TRP A 183 18.47 -11.36 6.32
C TRP A 183 19.31 -11.55 5.04
N GLY A 184 20.53 -12.07 5.17
CA GLY A 184 21.40 -12.38 4.04
C GLY A 184 21.20 -13.79 3.46
N ASP A 185 20.58 -14.68 4.23
CA ASP A 185 20.34 -16.06 3.80
C ASP A 185 19.11 -16.12 2.89
N MET A 186 19.36 -16.26 1.60
CA MET A 186 18.32 -16.27 0.58
C MET A 186 17.51 -17.58 0.54
N ASP A 187 18.02 -18.65 1.17
CA ASP A 187 17.34 -19.95 1.25
C ASP A 187 16.31 -20.01 2.39
N GLN A 188 16.38 -19.08 3.35
CA GLN A 188 15.36 -18.96 4.40
C GLN A 188 14.02 -18.51 3.84
N PRO A 189 12.89 -18.99 4.43
CA PRO A 189 11.56 -18.54 4.05
C PRO A 189 11.43 -17.02 4.11
N TYR A 190 10.79 -16.44 3.09
CA TYR A 190 10.65 -15.00 2.96
C TYR A 190 9.31 -14.65 2.31
N LEU A 191 8.50 -13.86 3.02
CA LEU A 191 7.16 -13.45 2.58
C LEU A 191 6.28 -14.62 2.10
N ASP A 192 6.39 -15.76 2.79
CA ASP A 192 5.79 -17.04 2.45
C ASP A 192 4.45 -17.31 3.16
N ILE A 193 4.02 -16.41 4.05
CA ILE A 193 2.67 -16.44 4.60
C ILE A 193 1.65 -16.17 3.49
N ARG A 194 0.60 -17.00 3.45
CA ARG A 194 -0.53 -16.90 2.51
C ARG A 194 -1.84 -17.15 3.23
N ASN A 195 -2.85 -16.33 2.91
CA ASN A 195 -4.23 -16.48 3.43
C ASN A 195 -4.31 -16.49 4.96
N ALA A 196 -3.50 -15.67 5.63
CA ALA A 196 -3.61 -15.50 7.07
C ALA A 196 -4.99 -14.96 7.45
N ASP A 197 -5.50 -15.37 8.62
CA ASP A 197 -6.82 -14.92 9.08
C ASP A 197 -6.81 -13.42 9.42
N VAL A 198 -7.29 -12.59 8.50
CA VAL A 198 -7.43 -11.14 8.69
C VAL A 198 -8.35 -10.75 9.84
N LEU A 199 -9.11 -11.68 10.43
CA LEU A 199 -9.96 -11.47 11.61
C LEU A 199 -9.30 -11.86 12.94
N GLU A 200 -8.08 -12.39 12.91
CA GLU A 200 -7.35 -12.76 14.13
C GLU A 200 -7.07 -11.54 15.01
N GLU A 201 -6.75 -11.78 16.28
CA GLU A 201 -6.42 -10.70 17.21
C GLU A 201 -5.15 -9.97 16.76
N PRO A 202 -5.09 -8.62 16.86
CA PRO A 202 -3.89 -7.88 16.54
C PRO A 202 -2.69 -8.41 17.34
N LEU A 203 -1.64 -8.77 16.61
CA LEU A 203 -0.38 -9.25 17.17
C LEU A 203 0.23 -8.23 18.12
N GLU A 204 1.06 -8.71 19.06
CA GLU A 204 1.71 -7.85 20.05
C GLU A 204 2.58 -6.77 19.41
N THR A 205 3.27 -7.10 18.30
CA THR A 205 4.10 -6.16 17.52
C THR A 205 3.33 -4.92 17.03
N TRP A 206 2.01 -5.01 16.87
CA TRP A 206 1.16 -3.89 16.47
C TRP A 206 0.37 -3.27 17.62
N SER A 207 0.36 -3.89 18.81
CA SER A 207 -0.52 -3.50 19.90
C SER A 207 0.12 -3.27 21.27
N ASN A 208 1.22 -3.94 21.61
CA ASN A 208 1.88 -3.85 22.92
C ASN A 208 3.42 -3.88 22.82
N GLY A 209 3.98 -3.75 21.62
CA GLY A 209 5.43 -3.85 21.39
C GLY A 209 6.18 -2.60 21.87
N LYS A 210 7.34 -2.81 22.53
CA LYS A 210 8.30 -1.73 22.87
C LYS A 210 8.81 -0.98 21.63
N TYR A 211 8.73 -1.60 20.45
CA TYR A 211 9.10 -1.03 19.16
C TYR A 211 8.02 -1.38 18.13
N LEU A 212 6.90 -0.67 18.22
CA LEU A 212 5.78 -0.82 17.29
C LEU A 212 6.20 -0.33 15.89
N SER A 213 5.98 -1.14 14.85
CA SER A 213 6.10 -0.65 13.46
C SER A 213 4.89 0.22 13.14
N LEU A 214 5.09 1.54 13.11
CA LEU A 214 4.02 2.51 12.94
C LEU A 214 3.33 2.38 11.57
N GLY A 215 4.11 2.19 10.50
CA GLY A 215 3.57 1.96 9.15
C GLY A 215 2.72 0.69 9.09
N HIS A 216 3.22 -0.44 9.59
CA HIS A 216 2.48 -1.70 9.58
C HIS A 216 1.24 -1.64 10.47
N ALA A 217 1.33 -1.06 11.67
CA ALA A 217 0.17 -0.90 12.54
C ALA A 217 -0.92 -0.01 11.90
N ALA A 218 -0.53 1.06 11.19
CA ALA A 218 -1.45 1.89 10.43
C ALA A 218 -2.11 1.10 9.27
N ALA A 219 -1.35 0.25 8.56
CA ALA A 219 -1.89 -0.62 7.53
C ALA A 219 -2.89 -1.65 8.09
N VAL A 220 -2.53 -2.35 9.17
CA VAL A 220 -3.44 -3.30 9.84
C VAL A 220 -4.69 -2.60 10.33
N THR A 221 -4.57 -1.40 10.90
CA THR A 221 -5.74 -0.60 11.32
C THR A 221 -6.66 -0.32 10.14
N LEU A 222 -6.12 0.10 8.98
CA LEU A 222 -6.91 0.36 7.79
C LEU A 222 -7.60 -0.91 7.26
N ILE A 223 -6.90 -2.06 7.22
CA ILE A 223 -7.51 -3.34 6.82
C ILE A 223 -8.68 -3.69 7.74
N LYS A 224 -8.52 -3.54 9.07
CA LYS A 224 -9.61 -3.78 10.03
C LYS A 224 -10.77 -2.79 9.83
N VAL A 225 -10.49 -1.53 9.50
CA VAL A 225 -11.51 -0.52 9.16
C VAL A 225 -12.28 -0.93 7.90
N ARG A 226 -11.60 -1.36 6.82
CA ARG A 226 -12.22 -1.86 5.60
C ARG A 226 -13.15 -3.05 5.89
N ILE A 227 -12.65 -4.03 6.63
CA ILE A 227 -13.44 -5.19 7.08
C ILE A 227 -14.68 -4.76 7.88
N LEU A 228 -14.54 -3.79 8.79
CA LEU A 228 -15.68 -3.31 9.58
C LEU A 228 -16.75 -2.66 8.69
N LEU A 229 -16.33 -1.84 7.72
CA LEU A 229 -17.23 -1.21 6.76
C LEU A 229 -17.94 -2.26 5.90
N ASP A 230 -17.21 -3.27 5.41
CA ASP A 230 -17.76 -4.39 4.65
C ASP A 230 -18.78 -5.19 5.46
N LEU A 231 -18.46 -5.52 6.71
CA LEU A 231 -19.38 -6.23 7.61
C LEU A 231 -20.65 -5.42 7.88
N GLN A 232 -20.53 -4.10 8.04
CA GLN A 232 -21.69 -3.22 8.22
C GLN A 232 -22.54 -3.16 6.95
N SER A 233 -21.92 -3.05 5.77
CA SER A 233 -22.61 -3.10 4.48
C SER A 233 -23.34 -4.43 4.27
N ALA A 234 -22.67 -5.55 4.56
CA ALA A 234 -23.27 -6.89 4.49
C ALA A 234 -24.45 -7.05 5.46
N GLN A 235 -24.31 -6.57 6.70
CA GLN A 235 -25.39 -6.59 7.68
C GLN A 235 -26.58 -5.70 7.29
N ASN A 236 -26.32 -4.51 6.76
CA ASN A 236 -27.38 -3.59 6.33
C ASN A 236 -28.15 -4.17 5.14
N THR A 237 -27.45 -4.77 4.18
CA THR A 237 -28.03 -5.50 3.06
C THR A 237 -28.89 -6.66 3.54
N ALA A 238 -28.40 -7.43 4.53
CA ALA A 238 -29.16 -8.51 5.17
C ALA A 238 -30.49 -8.04 5.71
N ARG A 239 -30.50 -6.90 6.42
CA ARG A 239 -31.70 -6.33 7.04
C ARG A 239 -32.66 -5.76 6.01
N ALA A 240 -32.15 -5.04 5.01
CA ALA A 240 -32.96 -4.37 4.00
C ALA A 240 -33.69 -5.35 3.06
N LEU A 241 -33.07 -6.49 2.77
CA LEU A 241 -33.58 -7.48 1.80
C LEU A 241 -34.22 -8.71 2.46
N ASN A 242 -34.32 -8.72 3.80
CA ASN A 242 -34.83 -9.86 4.55
C ASN A 242 -36.29 -10.15 4.18
N GLY A 243 -36.54 -11.35 3.65
CA GLY A 243 -37.88 -11.78 3.22
C GLY A 243 -38.35 -11.17 1.89
N THR A 244 -37.57 -10.29 1.27
CA THR A 244 -37.92 -9.64 0.00
C THR A 244 -37.43 -10.43 -1.22
N ILE A 245 -36.26 -11.09 -1.09
CA ILE A 245 -35.66 -11.93 -2.13
C ILE A 245 -35.00 -13.17 -1.52
N PRO A 246 -34.74 -14.23 -2.31
CA PRO A 246 -34.07 -15.43 -1.82
C PRO A 246 -32.67 -15.15 -1.23
N PRO A 247 -32.26 -15.88 -0.17
CA PRO A 247 -30.95 -15.69 0.48
C PRO A 247 -29.75 -15.78 -0.46
N GLU A 248 -29.85 -16.58 -1.52
CA GLU A 248 -28.80 -16.74 -2.54
C GLU A 248 -28.56 -15.44 -3.30
N ILE A 249 -29.63 -14.70 -3.64
CA ILE A 249 -29.54 -13.41 -4.32
C ILE A 249 -28.98 -12.35 -3.38
N VAL A 250 -29.34 -12.39 -2.09
CA VAL A 250 -28.72 -11.52 -1.07
C VAL A 250 -27.21 -11.77 -0.97
N GLY A 251 -26.77 -13.04 -1.07
CA GLY A 251 -25.36 -13.41 -1.10
C GLY A 251 -24.61 -12.80 -2.28
N LEU A 252 -25.19 -12.85 -3.48
CA LEU A 252 -24.62 -12.23 -4.68
C LEU A 252 -24.53 -10.70 -4.56
N ILE A 253 -25.54 -10.05 -4.00
CA ILE A 253 -25.50 -8.60 -3.78
C ILE A 253 -24.39 -8.26 -2.77
N ARG A 254 -24.22 -9.06 -1.72
CA ARG A 254 -23.15 -8.85 -0.74
C ARG A 254 -21.77 -8.98 -1.36
N SER A 255 -21.53 -9.96 -2.24
CA SER A 255 -20.21 -10.15 -2.86
C SER A 255 -19.78 -8.95 -3.71
N GLU A 256 -20.73 -8.23 -4.31
CA GLU A 256 -20.45 -7.01 -5.08
C GLU A 256 -20.23 -5.76 -4.19
N LEU A 257 -20.61 -5.83 -2.90
CA LEU A 257 -20.57 -4.69 -1.99
C LEU A 257 -19.41 -4.72 -0.99
N VAL A 258 -18.68 -5.83 -0.90
CA VAL A 258 -17.58 -6.01 0.05
C VAL A 258 -16.24 -6.03 -0.66
N GLY A 259 -15.21 -5.50 -0.01
CA GLY A 259 -13.84 -5.51 -0.52
C GLY A 259 -13.19 -6.89 -0.51
N SER A 260 -12.00 -6.94 -1.12
CA SER A 260 -11.16 -8.15 -1.24
C SER A 260 -10.92 -8.90 0.06
N ALA A 261 -10.82 -8.19 1.20
CA ALA A 261 -10.60 -8.79 2.52
C ALA A 261 -11.73 -9.74 2.99
N VAL A 262 -12.95 -9.53 2.51
CA VAL A 262 -14.16 -10.25 2.95
C VAL A 262 -14.79 -11.05 1.80
N ALA A 263 -14.55 -10.66 0.54
CA ALA A 263 -15.17 -11.26 -0.64
C ALA A 263 -14.97 -12.79 -0.76
N SER A 264 -13.85 -13.33 -0.28
CA SER A 264 -13.55 -14.77 -0.31
C SER A 264 -14.13 -15.57 0.86
N ARG A 265 -14.78 -14.90 1.83
CA ARG A 265 -15.21 -15.48 3.11
C ARG A 265 -16.70 -15.82 3.09
N SER A 266 -17.01 -17.07 2.71
CA SER A 266 -18.41 -17.56 2.64
C SER A 266 -19.16 -17.48 3.97
N ASP A 267 -18.44 -17.62 5.09
CA ASP A 267 -19.00 -17.47 6.45
C ASP A 267 -19.56 -16.05 6.70
N ILE A 268 -18.95 -15.04 6.07
CA ILE A 268 -19.41 -13.65 6.15
C ILE A 268 -20.52 -13.40 5.12
N LEU A 269 -20.30 -13.79 3.86
CA LEU A 269 -21.26 -13.56 2.77
C LEU A 269 -22.61 -14.24 3.03
N LEU A 270 -22.62 -15.45 3.58
CA LEU A 270 -23.82 -16.21 3.92
C LEU A 270 -24.19 -16.11 5.41
N GLY A 271 -23.45 -15.29 6.16
CA GLY A 271 -23.61 -15.14 7.60
C GLY A 271 -24.98 -14.59 8.00
N SER A 272 -25.49 -15.08 9.13
CA SER A 272 -26.70 -14.54 9.76
C SER A 272 -26.44 -13.15 10.36
N THR A 273 -27.49 -12.36 10.53
CA THR A 273 -27.40 -11.03 11.17
C THR A 273 -26.77 -11.08 12.56
N GLU A 274 -27.02 -12.15 13.33
CA GLU A 274 -26.43 -12.35 14.65
C GLU A 274 -24.92 -12.64 14.55
N HIS A 275 -24.51 -13.51 13.63
CA HIS A 275 -23.10 -13.80 13.37
C HIS A 275 -22.34 -12.54 12.95
N LEU A 276 -22.88 -11.79 11.98
CA LEU A 276 -22.30 -10.52 11.54
C LEU A 276 -22.21 -9.50 12.68
N SER A 277 -23.20 -9.45 13.58
CA SER A 277 -23.16 -8.56 14.75
C SER A 277 -22.00 -8.91 15.70
N LYS A 278 -21.73 -10.21 15.90
CA LYS A 278 -20.60 -10.67 16.72
C LYS A 278 -19.27 -10.28 16.08
N LEU A 279 -19.12 -10.48 14.77
CA LEU A 279 -17.93 -10.08 14.02
C LEU A 279 -17.71 -8.56 14.06
N ILE A 280 -18.74 -7.75 13.81
CA ILE A 280 -18.68 -6.29 13.91
C ILE A 280 -18.19 -5.86 15.29
N LYS A 281 -18.73 -6.45 16.36
CA LYS A 281 -18.30 -6.14 17.74
C LYS A 281 -16.82 -6.51 17.95
N LYS A 282 -16.38 -7.67 17.46
CA LYS A 282 -14.99 -8.12 17.54
C LYS A 282 -14.05 -7.14 16.82
N VAL A 283 -14.32 -6.85 15.55
CA VAL A 283 -13.46 -5.98 14.72
C VAL A 283 -13.43 -4.55 15.28
N LYS A 284 -14.55 -4.01 15.78
CA LYS A 284 -14.55 -2.72 16.50
C LYS A 284 -13.59 -2.71 17.69
N GLY A 285 -13.61 -3.78 18.51
CA GLY A 285 -12.68 -3.92 19.63
C GLY A 285 -11.21 -3.94 19.19
N GLN A 286 -10.92 -4.62 18.07
CA GLN A 286 -9.57 -4.68 17.49
C GLN A 286 -9.10 -3.31 16.98
N ILE A 287 -9.98 -2.54 16.32
CA ILE A 287 -9.66 -1.17 15.87
C ILE A 287 -9.39 -0.26 17.07
N VAL A 288 -10.22 -0.32 18.13
CA VAL A 288 -9.99 0.44 19.38
C VAL A 288 -8.61 0.10 19.97
N LYS A 289 -8.26 -1.19 20.04
CA LYS A 289 -6.96 -1.64 20.54
C LYS A 289 -5.82 -1.03 19.73
N LEU A 290 -5.84 -1.22 18.40
CA LEU A 290 -4.82 -0.68 17.49
C LEU A 290 -4.71 0.85 17.56
N TYR A 291 -5.84 1.56 17.62
CA TYR A 291 -5.87 3.01 17.75
C TYR A 291 -5.13 3.47 19.01
N ARG A 292 -5.44 2.88 20.16
CA ARG A 292 -4.78 3.19 21.44
C ARG A 292 -3.29 2.91 21.37
N SER A 293 -2.90 1.74 20.90
CA SER A 293 -1.49 1.34 20.78
C SER A 293 -0.68 2.30 19.91
N VAL A 294 -1.23 2.70 18.76
CA VAL A 294 -0.58 3.69 17.87
C VAL A 294 -0.51 5.06 18.55
N ASN A 295 -1.55 5.49 19.27
CA ASN A 295 -1.56 6.77 19.95
C ASN A 295 -0.61 6.82 21.17
N GLU A 296 -0.48 5.70 21.88
CA GLU A 296 0.45 5.52 22.99
C GLU A 296 1.90 5.53 22.50
N TYR A 297 2.18 4.85 21.38
CA TYR A 297 3.51 4.84 20.76
C TYR A 297 3.87 6.20 20.15
N ASN A 298 3.01 6.76 19.31
CA ASN A 298 3.26 8.04 18.65
C ASN A 298 2.01 8.95 18.73
N PRO A 299 1.94 9.85 19.75
CA PRO A 299 0.77 10.70 19.99
C PRO A 299 0.56 11.78 18.90
N HIS A 300 1.50 11.91 17.96
CA HIS A 300 1.36 12.82 16.83
C HIS A 300 0.60 12.19 15.68
N PHE A 301 0.66 10.88 15.50
CA PHE A 301 0.15 10.19 14.30
C PHE A 301 -1.35 10.43 14.07
N TRP A 302 -2.23 9.92 14.94
CA TRP A 302 -3.68 10.09 14.75
C TRP A 302 -4.12 11.54 14.81
N ARG A 303 -3.49 12.35 15.68
CA ARG A 303 -3.77 13.79 15.76
C ARG A 303 -3.52 14.47 14.42
N LEU A 304 -2.39 14.24 13.78
CA LEU A 304 -2.06 14.83 12.47
C LEU A 304 -2.90 14.21 11.36
N MET A 305 -3.06 12.89 11.35
CA MET A 305 -3.84 12.15 10.37
C MET A 305 -5.30 12.64 10.31
N LEU A 306 -5.94 12.89 11.45
CA LEU A 306 -7.36 13.28 11.50
C LEU A 306 -7.59 14.80 11.39
N SER A 307 -6.57 15.63 11.66
CA SER A 307 -6.71 17.10 11.65
C SER A 307 -6.16 17.76 10.40
N SER A 308 -5.00 17.31 9.90
CA SER A 308 -4.22 17.99 8.86
C SER A 308 -3.34 17.03 8.04
N PRO A 309 -3.88 15.90 7.55
CA PRO A 309 -3.08 14.81 6.98
C PRO A 309 -2.24 15.23 5.77
N VAL A 310 -2.81 16.04 4.87
CA VAL A 310 -2.11 16.53 3.67
C VAL A 310 -0.91 17.40 4.03
N SER A 311 -1.05 18.25 5.05
CA SER A 311 0.03 19.11 5.53
C SER A 311 1.14 18.26 6.18
N ALA A 312 0.77 17.25 6.97
CA ALA A 312 1.72 16.33 7.57
C ALA A 312 2.50 15.52 6.50
N ALA A 313 1.80 14.93 5.53
CA ALA A 313 2.40 14.20 4.41
C ALA A 313 3.37 15.09 3.59
N SER A 314 3.05 16.37 3.44
CA SER A 314 3.87 17.33 2.66
C SER A 314 5.20 17.70 3.35
N GLN A 315 5.39 17.36 4.64
CA GLN A 315 6.62 17.70 5.35
C GLN A 315 7.84 16.92 4.86
N ARG A 316 7.65 15.67 4.43
CA ARG A 316 8.68 14.78 3.84
C ARG A 316 10.05 14.87 4.55
N PRO A 317 10.11 14.53 5.84
CA PRO A 317 11.34 14.67 6.61
C PRO A 317 12.45 13.78 6.03
N GLY A 318 13.68 14.31 5.95
CA GLY A 318 14.84 13.56 5.48
C GLY A 318 15.42 12.58 6.51
N MET A 319 15.00 12.69 7.77
CA MET A 319 15.39 11.83 8.87
C MET A 319 14.32 11.87 9.97
N TYR A 320 14.24 10.82 10.78
CA TYR A 320 13.38 10.75 11.95
C TYR A 320 14.01 9.85 13.02
N SER A 321 13.49 9.95 14.23
CA SER A 321 13.69 8.96 15.29
C SER A 321 12.33 8.36 15.64
N HIS A 322 12.34 7.18 16.25
CA HIS A 322 11.10 6.57 16.75
C HIS A 322 10.34 7.51 17.68
N GLU A 323 9.01 7.44 17.60
CA GLU A 323 8.04 8.18 18.43
C GLU A 323 8.02 9.71 18.20
N THR A 324 8.78 10.21 17.20
CA THR A 324 8.81 11.66 16.91
C THR A 324 7.70 12.09 15.96
N LYS A 325 7.51 13.41 15.86
CA LYS A 325 6.57 14.01 14.91
C LYS A 325 7.00 13.75 13.46
N GLU A 326 8.29 13.69 13.19
CA GLU A 326 8.87 13.40 11.88
C GLU A 326 8.53 11.98 11.43
N GLU A 327 8.62 10.99 12.34
CA GLU A 327 8.16 9.62 12.06
C GLU A 327 6.68 9.62 11.67
N ALA A 328 5.83 10.30 12.45
CA ALA A 328 4.41 10.41 12.15
C ALA A 328 4.15 11.05 10.79
N CYS A 329 4.83 12.15 10.46
CA CYS A 329 4.70 12.81 9.16
C CYS A 329 5.14 11.91 7.99
N LEU A 330 6.23 11.15 8.17
CA LEU A 330 6.73 10.22 7.16
C LEU A 330 5.71 9.08 6.93
N MET A 331 5.24 8.45 8.00
CA MET A 331 4.27 7.35 7.92
C MET A 331 2.93 7.82 7.36
N ILE A 332 2.46 9.02 7.72
CA ILE A 332 1.29 9.65 7.08
C ILE A 332 1.54 9.84 5.58
N GLY A 333 2.74 10.27 5.17
CA GLY A 333 3.11 10.37 3.77
C GLY A 333 2.99 9.04 3.01
N TYR A 334 3.35 7.93 3.64
CA TYR A 334 3.24 6.59 3.05
C TYR A 334 1.81 6.07 3.00
N CYS A 335 1.02 6.29 4.06
CA CYS A 335 -0.29 5.68 4.17
C CYS A 335 -1.44 6.56 3.65
N LEU A 336 -1.27 7.88 3.55
CA LEU A 336 -2.39 8.80 3.33
C LEU A 336 -3.23 8.42 2.11
N ALA A 337 -2.60 8.05 1.01
CA ALA A 337 -3.34 7.68 -0.20
C ALA A 337 -4.30 6.50 0.04
N SER A 338 -3.86 5.41 0.67
CA SER A 338 -4.74 4.26 0.93
C SER A 338 -5.92 4.61 1.84
N TRP A 339 -5.70 5.51 2.80
CA TRP A 339 -6.76 5.99 3.70
C TRP A 339 -7.76 6.91 3.00
N VAL A 340 -7.29 7.79 2.12
CA VAL A 340 -8.17 8.65 1.30
C VAL A 340 -8.98 7.79 0.34
N GLU A 341 -8.37 6.78 -0.26
CA GLU A 341 -9.00 5.87 -1.21
C GLU A 341 -9.95 4.86 -0.54
N THR A 342 -10.12 4.91 0.79
CA THR A 342 -11.08 4.10 1.54
C THR A 342 -12.26 4.95 2.02
N PRO A 343 -13.42 4.92 1.33
CA PRO A 343 -14.61 5.65 1.74
C PRO A 343 -15.03 5.32 3.17
N GLY A 344 -15.33 6.35 3.98
CA GLY A 344 -15.78 6.18 5.37
C GLY A 344 -14.68 5.97 6.40
N ALA A 345 -13.43 5.66 6.01
CA ALA A 345 -12.34 5.38 6.96
C ALA A 345 -12.04 6.58 7.88
N PHE A 346 -11.90 7.78 7.32
CA PHE A 346 -11.65 8.99 8.12
C PHE A 346 -12.80 9.34 9.07
N GLN A 347 -14.06 9.17 8.63
CA GLN A 347 -15.22 9.46 9.47
C GLN A 347 -15.28 8.48 10.65
N LEU A 348 -15.08 7.19 10.37
CA LEU A 348 -15.04 6.14 11.39
C LEU A 348 -13.96 6.42 12.45
N MET A 349 -12.75 6.77 12.02
CA MET A 349 -11.66 7.07 12.94
C MET A 349 -11.89 8.37 13.73
N LYS A 350 -12.56 9.38 13.15
CA LYS A 350 -12.97 10.58 13.88
C LYS A 350 -14.00 10.27 14.96
N ASP A 351 -15.03 9.51 14.63
CA ASP A 351 -16.06 9.12 15.59
C ASP A 351 -15.44 8.30 16.73
N LEU A 352 -14.51 7.39 16.37
CA LEU A 352 -13.74 6.63 17.35
C LEU A 352 -12.95 7.54 18.30
N SER A 353 -12.21 8.53 17.77
CA SER A 353 -11.39 9.45 18.57
C SER A 353 -12.16 10.31 19.57
N GLN A 354 -13.48 10.41 19.43
CA GLN A 354 -14.36 11.13 20.38
C GLN A 354 -14.89 10.22 21.50
N THR A 355 -14.77 8.90 21.33
CA THR A 355 -15.37 7.89 22.23
C THR A 355 -14.33 7.09 23.01
N VAL A 356 -13.06 7.18 22.61
CA VAL A 356 -11.91 6.47 23.15
C VAL A 356 -10.87 7.47 23.60
#